data_AF-A0A813E3U5-F1
#
_entry.id   AF-A0A813E3U5-F1
#
_cell.length_a   1.000
_cell.length_b   1.000
_cell.length_c   1.000
_cell.angle_alpha   90.00
_cell.angle_beta   90.00
_cell.angle_gamma   90.00
#
_symmetry.space_group_name_H-M   'P 1'
#
loop_
_entity.id
_entity.type
_entity.pdbx_description
1 polymer ?
#
loop_
_entity_poly.entity_id
_entity_poly.type
_entity_poly.pdbx_seq_one_letter_code
_entity_poly.pdbx_strand_id
1 'polypeptide(L)'
;HGQQQYENTFPDSLQDMGANMCWIQEWFQESWPLENAQGSSSYNHLTNQKGMRMDIIEEPEQPRPEAVLVFGDRDAGFCKSFLEKAPAQRLSHVQYYEYLDTAAGAVPDVERLKGLLSGRHWDLVVYGCGIDQPSDSSMAGVLSHMEDVSRLYLEI
;
A
#
# COMPACT_ATOMS: atom_id res chain seq x y z
N HIS A 1 16.03 -5.90 23.04
CA HIS A 1 16.92 -6.26 21.92
C HIS A 1 16.24 -6.14 20.55
N GLY A 2 14.97 -6.54 20.36
CA GLY A 2 14.30 -6.42 19.05
C GLY A 2 14.11 -4.98 18.52
N GLN A 3 13.77 -4.02 19.39
CA GLN A 3 13.50 -2.63 18.99
C GLN A 3 14.75 -1.91 18.43
N GLN A 4 15.90 -2.06 19.09
CA GLN A 4 17.17 -1.52 18.58
C GLN A 4 17.63 -2.22 17.29
N GLN A 5 17.33 -3.50 17.11
CA GLN A 5 17.65 -4.18 15.84
C GLN A 5 16.79 -3.62 14.71
N TYR A 6 15.49 -3.46 14.95
CA TYR A 6 14.56 -2.88 13.98
C TYR A 6 14.99 -1.46 13.59
N GLU A 7 15.18 -0.55 14.55
CA GLU A 7 15.59 0.84 14.29
C GLU A 7 16.90 0.94 13.49
N ASN A 8 17.82 -0.02 13.63
CA ASN A 8 19.08 -0.03 12.90
C ASN A 8 18.98 -0.67 11.52
N THR A 9 18.17 -1.71 11.31
CA THR A 9 18.04 -2.40 10.01
C THR A 9 16.94 -1.81 9.13
N PHE A 10 16.01 -1.08 9.73
CA PHE A 10 14.82 -0.59 9.04
C PHE A 10 15.11 0.52 8.01
N PRO A 11 15.99 1.50 8.26
CA PRO A 11 16.39 2.47 7.24
C PRO A 11 17.07 1.82 6.03
N ASP A 12 17.95 0.83 6.28
CA ASP A 12 18.62 0.07 5.22
C ASP A 12 17.60 -0.78 4.42
N SER A 13 16.67 -1.42 5.13
CA SER A 13 15.56 -2.15 4.51
C SER A 13 14.64 -1.23 3.71
N LEU A 14 14.42 0.02 4.15
CA LEU A 14 13.65 1.03 3.42
C LEU A 14 14.37 1.51 2.16
N GLN A 15 15.69 1.62 2.21
CA GLN A 15 16.50 2.00 1.06
C GLN A 15 16.54 0.86 0.03
N ASP A 16 16.70 -0.38 0.49
CA ASP A 16 16.62 -1.58 -0.34
C ASP A 16 15.22 -1.82 -0.89
N MET A 17 14.17 -1.67 -0.07
CA MET A 17 12.78 -1.77 -0.51
C MET A 17 12.38 -0.57 -1.35
N GLY A 18 12.95 0.62 -1.15
CA GLY A 18 12.68 1.79 -1.99
C GLY A 18 12.98 1.54 -3.47
N ALA A 19 14.00 0.74 -3.79
CA ALA A 19 14.26 0.26 -5.14
C ALA A 19 13.38 -0.93 -5.55
N ASN A 20 12.85 -1.67 -4.57
CA ASN A 20 12.22 -2.99 -4.69
C ASN A 20 10.74 -3.08 -4.26
N MET A 21 10.02 -1.97 -4.02
CA MET A 21 8.63 -2.01 -3.52
C MET A 21 7.62 -2.56 -4.54
N CYS A 22 8.06 -2.82 -5.77
CA CYS A 22 7.33 -3.63 -6.75
C CYS A 22 8.05 -4.96 -7.07
N TRP A 23 9.18 -5.28 -6.44
CA TRP A 23 10.01 -6.42 -6.81
C TRP A 23 9.66 -7.65 -6.00
N ILE A 24 9.27 -8.63 -6.78
CA ILE A 24 8.78 -9.91 -6.35
C ILE A 24 9.94 -10.68 -5.68
N GLN A 25 9.68 -11.32 -4.53
CA GLN A 25 10.65 -12.15 -3.80
C GLN A 25 11.39 -13.12 -4.76
N GLU A 26 12.69 -13.39 -4.56
CA GLU A 26 13.47 -14.22 -5.51
C GLU A 26 12.89 -15.62 -5.77
N TRP A 27 12.13 -16.19 -4.83
CA TRP A 27 11.43 -17.46 -5.00
C TRP A 27 10.13 -17.35 -5.82
N PHE A 28 9.67 -16.13 -6.06
CA PHE A 28 8.54 -15.78 -6.90
C PHE A 28 9.07 -14.94 -8.08
N GLN A 29 9.77 -15.56 -9.01
CA GLN A 29 10.05 -14.91 -10.30
C GLN A 29 8.77 -14.93 -11.13
N GLU A 30 7.96 -13.87 -11.11
CA GLU A 30 6.93 -13.78 -12.16
C GLU A 30 7.64 -13.66 -13.50
N SER A 31 7.35 -14.62 -14.37
CA SER A 31 7.70 -14.50 -15.79
C SER A 31 6.92 -13.37 -16.47
N TRP A 32 5.90 -12.83 -15.79
CA TRP A 32 5.07 -11.74 -16.25
C TRP A 32 5.69 -10.39 -15.91
N PRO A 33 5.71 -9.41 -16.82
CA PRO A 33 6.16 -8.08 -16.48
C PRO A 33 5.19 -7.41 -15.52
N LEU A 34 5.74 -6.62 -14.61
CA LEU A 34 4.95 -5.71 -13.79
C LEU A 34 4.36 -4.59 -14.65
N GLU A 35 3.15 -4.18 -14.27
CA GLU A 35 2.44 -3.16 -15.02
C GLU A 35 3.14 -1.80 -14.94
N ASN A 36 3.24 -1.09 -16.07
CA ASN A 36 3.87 0.23 -16.10
C ASN A 36 2.84 1.34 -15.86
N ALA A 37 3.33 2.58 -15.73
CA ALA A 37 2.51 3.76 -15.52
C ALA A 37 1.39 3.95 -16.57
N GLN A 38 1.63 3.43 -17.78
CA GLN A 38 0.72 3.52 -18.92
C GLN A 38 -0.22 2.31 -19.03
N GLY A 39 -0.10 1.29 -18.18
CA GLY A 39 -0.93 0.08 -18.25
C GLY A 39 -0.65 -0.79 -19.48
N SER A 40 0.55 -0.71 -20.07
CA SER A 40 0.88 -1.37 -21.34
C SER A 40 1.88 -2.53 -21.24
N SER A 41 2.50 -2.77 -20.08
CA SER A 41 3.56 -3.79 -19.94
C SER A 41 3.05 -5.19 -20.27
N SER A 42 1.89 -5.56 -19.71
CA SER A 42 1.30 -6.89 -19.93
C SER A 42 0.94 -7.10 -21.40
N TYR A 43 0.29 -6.10 -22.02
CA TYR A 43 -0.07 -6.11 -23.43
C TYR A 43 1.16 -6.19 -24.34
N ASN A 44 2.19 -5.39 -24.07
CA ASN A 44 3.44 -5.42 -24.84
C ASN A 44 4.14 -6.77 -24.70
N HIS A 45 4.15 -7.38 -23.52
CA HIS A 45 4.75 -8.70 -23.35
C HIS A 45 3.98 -9.77 -24.10
N LEU A 46 2.65 -9.76 -24.00
CA LEU A 46 1.76 -10.64 -24.74
C LEU A 46 2.01 -10.51 -26.26
N THR A 47 1.90 -9.32 -26.82
CA THR A 47 2.01 -9.08 -28.26
C THR A 47 3.39 -9.42 -28.84
N ASN A 48 4.43 -9.44 -28.00
CA ASN A 48 5.79 -9.81 -28.41
C ASN A 48 6.09 -11.33 -28.31
N GLN A 49 5.18 -12.15 -27.77
CA GLN A 49 5.37 -13.61 -27.73
C GLN A 49 5.07 -14.26 -29.08
N LYS A 50 6.00 -15.08 -29.57
CA LYS A 50 5.83 -15.83 -30.82
C LYS A 50 4.72 -16.87 -30.69
N GLY A 51 3.83 -16.91 -31.68
CA GLY A 51 2.77 -17.92 -31.78
C GLY A 51 1.49 -17.56 -31.04
N MET A 52 1.43 -16.38 -30.41
CA MET A 52 0.19 -15.89 -29.84
C MET A 52 -0.74 -15.29 -30.91
N ARG A 53 -2.03 -15.48 -30.66
CA ARG A 53 -3.11 -15.00 -31.50
C ARG A 53 -3.42 -13.56 -31.12
N MET A 54 -3.12 -12.62 -32.00
CA MET A 54 -3.37 -11.20 -31.75
C MET A 54 -4.87 -10.86 -31.72
N ASP A 55 -5.71 -11.70 -32.32
CA ASP A 55 -7.16 -11.54 -32.36
C ASP A 55 -7.87 -11.83 -31.02
N ILE A 56 -7.14 -12.33 -30.01
CA ILE A 56 -7.65 -12.54 -28.65
C ILE A 56 -7.04 -11.59 -27.62
N ILE A 57 -6.10 -10.72 -28.02
CA ILE A 57 -5.45 -9.77 -27.13
C ILE A 57 -6.13 -8.42 -27.32
N GLU A 58 -6.96 -8.03 -26.36
CA GLU A 58 -7.56 -6.70 -26.34
C GLU A 58 -6.51 -5.67 -25.91
N GLU A 59 -6.49 -4.52 -26.59
CA GLU A 59 -5.68 -3.39 -26.16
C GLU A 59 -6.22 -2.90 -24.80
N PRO A 60 -5.35 -2.75 -23.78
CA PRO A 60 -5.80 -2.34 -22.47
C PRO A 60 -6.38 -0.92 -22.55
N GLU A 61 -7.48 -0.70 -21.81
CA GLU A 61 -7.97 0.65 -21.62
C GLU A 61 -6.89 1.51 -20.97
N GLN A 62 -6.78 2.76 -21.44
CA GLN A 62 -5.83 3.67 -20.80
C GLN A 62 -6.21 3.89 -19.35
N PRO A 63 -5.24 3.86 -18.43
CA PRO A 63 -5.55 4.04 -17.03
C PRO A 63 -6.18 5.40 -16.75
N ARG A 64 -7.30 5.40 -16.02
CA ARG A 64 -7.96 6.62 -15.58
C ARG A 64 -7.35 7.14 -14.26
N PRO A 65 -7.42 8.45 -13.99
CA PRO A 65 -7.07 9.00 -12.68
C PRO A 65 -7.97 8.43 -11.58
N GLU A 66 -7.37 7.99 -10.46
CA GLU A 66 -8.03 7.30 -9.34
C GLU A 66 -8.07 8.21 -8.10
N ALA A 67 -9.19 8.20 -7.38
CA ALA A 67 -9.30 8.79 -6.05
C ALA A 67 -8.86 7.77 -5.00
N VAL A 68 -7.83 8.10 -4.22
CA VAL A 68 -7.16 7.19 -3.29
C VAL A 68 -7.28 7.68 -1.85
N LEU A 69 -7.82 6.82 -0.96
CA LEU A 69 -7.77 7.00 0.49
C LEU A 69 -6.69 6.09 1.05
N VAL A 70 -5.82 6.63 1.90
CA VAL A 70 -4.69 5.89 2.47
C VAL A 70 -4.75 5.95 3.98
N PHE A 71 -4.95 4.80 4.62
CA PHE A 71 -4.72 4.61 6.06
C PHE A 71 -3.24 4.27 6.23
N GLY A 72 -2.44 5.32 6.32
CA GLY A 72 -0.99 5.23 6.19
C GLY A 72 -0.29 4.63 7.39
N ASP A 73 0.89 4.09 7.11
CA ASP A 73 1.88 3.81 8.14
C ASP A 73 2.40 5.12 8.78
N ARG A 74 2.71 5.04 10.08
CA ARG A 74 3.09 6.18 10.91
C ARG A 74 4.57 6.52 10.73
N ASP A 75 5.42 5.53 10.95
CA ASP A 75 6.88 5.74 11.06
C ASP A 75 7.63 5.16 9.87
N ALA A 76 6.97 4.34 9.06
CA ALA A 76 7.61 3.54 8.04
C ALA A 76 7.86 4.29 6.72
N GLY A 77 7.10 5.33 6.41
CA GLY A 77 7.16 6.07 5.15
C GLY A 77 6.74 5.29 3.90
N PHE A 78 6.21 4.06 4.01
CA PHE A 78 5.94 3.20 2.86
C PHE A 78 4.83 3.75 1.98
N CYS A 79 3.70 4.10 2.58
CA CYS A 79 2.55 4.62 1.84
C CYS A 79 2.88 5.97 1.21
N LYS A 80 3.69 6.80 1.88
CA LYS A 80 4.19 8.06 1.31
C LYS A 80 5.09 7.79 0.10
N SER A 81 6.06 6.89 0.22
CA SER A 81 6.93 6.51 -0.91
C SER A 81 6.17 5.89 -2.09
N PHE A 82 5.16 5.07 -1.79
CA PHE A 82 4.26 4.50 -2.77
C PHE A 82 3.51 5.59 -3.56
N LEU A 83 2.94 6.57 -2.85
CA LEU A 83 2.23 7.70 -3.48
C LEU A 83 3.15 8.61 -4.29
N GLU A 84 4.39 8.84 -3.83
CA GLU A 84 5.38 9.65 -4.54
C GLU A 84 5.84 9.02 -5.86
N LYS A 85 5.90 7.68 -5.91
CA LYS A 85 6.27 6.92 -7.11
C LYS A 85 5.08 6.68 -8.04
N ALA A 86 3.86 6.90 -7.57
CA ALA A 86 2.67 6.78 -8.39
C ALA A 86 2.72 7.81 -9.53
N PRO A 87 2.37 7.43 -10.77
CA PRO A 87 2.38 8.37 -11.88
C PRO A 87 1.39 9.50 -11.62
N ALA A 88 1.79 10.75 -11.78
CA ALA A 88 0.95 11.91 -11.42
C ALA A 88 -0.42 11.89 -12.11
N GLN A 89 -0.49 11.44 -13.37
CA GLN A 89 -1.75 11.31 -14.11
C GLN A 89 -2.69 10.22 -13.59
N ARG A 90 -2.23 9.35 -12.66
CA ARG A 90 -3.03 8.27 -12.07
C ARG A 90 -3.73 8.68 -10.78
N LEU A 91 -3.38 9.83 -10.19
CA LEU A 91 -3.93 10.25 -8.90
C LEU A 91 -4.80 11.49 -9.11
N SER A 92 -6.13 11.32 -9.09
CA SER A 92 -7.07 12.44 -9.18
C SER A 92 -7.21 13.16 -7.83
N HIS A 93 -7.17 12.39 -6.75
CA HIS A 93 -7.27 12.89 -5.40
C HIS A 93 -6.62 11.89 -4.44
N VAL A 94 -5.89 12.39 -3.46
CA VAL A 94 -5.29 11.57 -2.41
C VAL A 94 -5.65 12.15 -1.08
N GLN A 95 -6.20 11.32 -0.20
CA GLN A 95 -6.36 11.64 1.21
C GLN A 95 -5.53 10.67 2.03
N TYR A 96 -4.55 11.20 2.76
CA TYR A 96 -3.72 10.43 3.66
C TYR A 96 -4.24 10.61 5.08
N TYR A 97 -4.54 9.50 5.73
CA TYR A 97 -4.96 9.42 7.12
C TYR A 97 -3.90 8.68 7.90
N GLU A 98 -3.16 9.39 8.75
CA GLU A 98 -2.24 8.78 9.70
C GLU A 98 -3.08 8.08 10.77
N TYR A 99 -3.16 6.75 10.68
CA TYR A 99 -4.19 5.96 11.38
C TYR A 99 -4.07 5.97 12.90
N LEU A 100 -2.99 6.51 13.48
CA LEU A 100 -2.74 6.48 14.92
C LEU A 100 -2.14 7.79 15.47
N ASP A 101 -2.56 8.96 14.95
CA ASP A 101 -2.35 10.26 15.62
C ASP A 101 -3.33 10.50 16.78
N THR A 102 -3.79 9.41 17.38
CA THR A 102 -4.49 9.43 18.66
C THR A 102 -3.43 9.38 19.75
N ALA A 103 -3.10 10.56 20.28
CA ALA A 103 -2.29 10.73 21.49
C ALA A 103 -2.48 9.54 22.44
N ALA A 104 -1.44 8.71 22.57
CA ALA A 104 -1.33 7.59 23.51
C ALA A 104 -2.66 6.87 23.85
N GLY A 105 -3.14 6.01 22.94
CA GLY A 105 -4.14 4.99 23.29
C GLY A 105 -5.60 5.38 23.08
N ALA A 106 -5.92 6.36 22.23
CA ALA A 106 -7.30 6.55 21.82
C ALA A 106 -7.66 5.53 20.71
N VAL A 107 -8.75 4.79 20.96
CA VAL A 107 -9.33 3.83 20.03
C VAL A 107 -9.73 4.56 18.74
N PRO A 108 -9.47 3.98 17.55
CA PRO A 108 -9.93 4.55 16.28
C PRO A 108 -11.45 4.77 16.30
N ASP A 109 -11.88 6.01 16.04
CA ASP A 109 -13.31 6.34 15.96
C ASP A 109 -13.90 5.76 14.66
N VAL A 110 -14.51 4.58 14.79
CA VAL A 110 -15.14 3.83 13.69
C VAL A 110 -16.13 4.69 12.92
N GLU A 111 -16.91 5.54 13.58
CA GLU A 111 -17.90 6.38 12.90
C GLU A 111 -17.24 7.47 12.06
N ARG A 112 -16.14 8.05 12.55
CA ARG A 112 -15.32 8.96 11.75
C ARG A 112 -14.74 8.27 10.52
N LEU A 113 -14.23 7.04 10.67
CA LEU A 113 -13.64 6.28 9.56
C LEU A 113 -14.70 5.89 8.51
N LYS A 114 -15.88 5.46 8.94
CA LYS A 114 -17.04 5.26 8.05
C LYS A 114 -17.44 6.56 7.35
N GLY A 115 -17.36 7.69 8.05
CA GLY A 115 -17.56 9.02 7.46
C GLY A 115 -16.56 9.34 6.36
N LEU A 116 -15.29 8.96 6.51
CA LEU A 116 -14.27 9.12 5.46
C LEU A 116 -14.56 8.24 4.24
N LEU A 117 -14.98 7.00 4.45
CA LEU A 117 -15.32 6.07 3.37
C LEU A 117 -16.60 6.47 2.64
N SER A 118 -17.60 6.99 3.35
CA SER A 118 -18.89 7.39 2.77
C SER A 118 -18.91 8.82 2.23
N GLY A 119 -18.00 9.69 2.68
CA GLY A 119 -17.93 11.09 2.25
C GLY A 119 -17.53 11.28 0.79
N ARG A 120 -16.99 10.24 0.15
CA ARG A 120 -16.57 10.26 -1.25
C ARG A 120 -16.57 8.85 -1.85
N HIS A 121 -16.78 8.76 -3.16
CA HIS A 121 -16.45 7.56 -3.92
C HIS A 121 -14.93 7.43 -4.09
N TRP A 122 -14.33 6.47 -3.39
CA TRP A 122 -12.92 6.12 -3.51
C TRP A 122 -12.75 5.00 -4.54
N ASP A 123 -11.82 5.17 -5.48
CA ASP A 123 -11.46 4.12 -6.44
C ASP A 123 -10.51 3.09 -5.81
N LEU A 124 -9.66 3.55 -4.87
CA LEU A 124 -8.71 2.71 -4.14
C LEU A 124 -8.65 3.13 -2.66
N VAL A 125 -8.65 2.13 -1.78
CA VAL A 125 -8.39 2.32 -0.34
C VAL A 125 -7.16 1.49 0.02
N VAL A 126 -6.12 2.14 0.53
CA VAL A 126 -4.85 1.52 0.92
C VAL A 126 -4.77 1.44 2.44
N TYR A 127 -4.45 0.25 2.95
CA TYR A 127 -4.27 0.00 4.38
C TYR A 127 -2.81 -0.32 4.67
N GLY A 128 -2.04 0.69 5.06
CA GLY A 128 -0.61 0.57 5.40
C GLY A 128 -0.30 0.46 6.89
N CYS A 129 -1.23 0.85 7.75
CA CYS A 129 -1.02 0.86 9.20
C CYS A 129 -0.71 -0.51 9.83
N GLY A 130 -0.99 -1.62 9.14
CA GLY A 130 -0.63 -2.97 9.59
C GLY A 130 0.87 -3.28 9.51
N ILE A 131 1.66 -2.39 8.90
CA ILE A 131 3.12 -2.51 8.79
C ILE A 131 3.82 -1.86 10.00
N ASP A 132 3.13 -0.96 10.71
CA ASP A 132 3.73 -0.27 11.85
C ASP A 132 4.08 -1.24 12.98
N GLN A 133 5.15 -0.94 13.70
CA GLN A 133 5.47 -1.65 14.92
C GLN A 133 4.53 -1.23 16.07
N PRO A 134 4.25 -2.13 17.01
CA PRO A 134 3.54 -1.76 18.24
C PRO A 134 4.34 -0.72 19.03
N SER A 135 3.66 0.05 19.89
CA SER A 135 4.28 1.09 20.71
C SER A 135 5.37 0.58 21.64
N ASP A 136 5.27 -0.69 22.04
CA ASP A 136 6.24 -1.39 22.85
C ASP A 136 6.24 -2.90 22.54
N SER A 137 7.24 -3.62 23.05
CA SER A 137 7.42 -5.05 22.82
C SER A 137 6.73 -5.94 23.86
N SER A 138 5.90 -5.36 24.73
CA SER A 138 5.12 -6.16 25.68
C SER A 138 3.99 -6.89 24.94
N MET A 139 3.57 -8.04 25.47
CA MET A 139 2.41 -8.76 24.93
C MET A 139 1.16 -7.88 24.89
N ALA A 140 0.97 -7.02 25.90
CA ALA A 140 -0.16 -6.10 25.95
C ALA A 140 -0.10 -5.04 24.83
N GLY A 141 1.07 -4.45 24.58
CA GLY A 141 1.27 -3.50 23.48
C GLY A 141 1.06 -4.14 22.11
N VAL A 142 1.57 -5.36 21.91
CA VAL A 142 1.37 -6.14 20.69
C VAL A 142 -0.11 -6.45 20.46
N LEU A 143 -0.81 -6.98 21.49
CA LEU A 143 -2.23 -7.33 21.38
C LEU A 143 -3.10 -6.09 21.12
N SER A 144 -2.84 -4.99 21.83
CA SER A 144 -3.56 -3.73 21.62
C SER A 144 -3.38 -3.23 20.18
N HIS A 145 -2.15 -3.24 19.67
CA HIS A 145 -1.87 -2.83 18.30
C HIS A 145 -2.58 -3.72 17.28
N MET A 146 -2.54 -5.05 17.46
CA MET A 146 -3.26 -5.99 16.58
C MET A 146 -4.77 -5.78 16.63
N GLU A 147 -5.33 -5.47 17.80
CA GLU A 147 -6.75 -5.17 17.96
C GLU A 147 -7.14 -3.89 17.21
N ASP A 148 -6.35 -2.82 17.35
CA ASP A 148 -6.57 -1.55 16.64
C ASP A 148 -6.53 -1.74 15.12
N VAL A 149 -5.50 -2.44 14.61
CA VAL A 149 -5.39 -2.76 13.18
C VAL A 149 -6.56 -3.64 12.74
N SER A 150 -6.93 -4.66 13.52
CA SER A 150 -8.05 -5.57 13.18
C SER A 150 -9.39 -4.83 13.11
N ARG A 151 -9.63 -3.85 13.98
CA ARG A 151 -10.83 -3.02 13.94
C ARG A 151 -10.91 -2.20 12.65
N LEU A 152 -9.79 -1.66 12.18
CA LEU A 152 -9.73 -1.02 10.85
C LEU A 152 -10.14 -2.00 9.74
N TYR A 153 -9.70 -3.24 9.76
CA TYR A 153 -10.02 -4.15 8.66
C TYR A 153 -11.44 -4.72 8.72
N LEU A 154 -12.03 -4.81 9.92
CA LEU A 154 -13.27 -5.55 10.14
C LEU A 154 -14.50 -4.67 10.39
N GLU A 155 -14.33 -3.42 10.83
CA GLU A 155 -15.46 -2.60 11.34
C GLU A 155 -15.81 -1.36 10.50
N ILE A 156 -15.05 -1.08 9.43
CA ILE A 156 -15.27 0.06 8.52
C ILE A 156 -15.59 -0.37 7.09
#